data_AF-A0AAV7XPM0-F1
#
_entry.id   AF-A0AAV7XPM0-F1
#
_cell.length_a   1.000
_cell.length_b   1.000
_cell.length_c   1.000
_cell.angle_alpha   90.00
_cell.angle_beta   90.00
_cell.angle_gamma   90.00
#
_symmetry.space_group_name_H-M   'P 1'
#
loop_
_entity.id
_entity.type
_entity.pdbx_description
1 polymer ?
#
loop_
_entity_poly.entity_id
_entity_poly.type
_entity_poly.pdbx_seq_one_letter_code
_entity_poly.pdbx_strand_id
1 'polypeptide(L)'
;MITGVLQGSVLGPLLFLLYLHDLYKIIEHSSFHLYADVVQLYIHFPSPLAEAAVTLLSDDINNLLEYFAGHNLMLNINKTQAQLRRNMPFLPTQIRELLVKSLIFPHIDYALPLLTNINHENLHYPQKAQNAAVRFISPTAAMDHITPNYVRLKIFKVDDRRTLKVY
;
A
#
# COMPACT_ATOMS: atom_id res chain seq x y z
N MET A 1 0.79 -0.26 29.08
CA MET A 1 -0.50 0.44 28.89
C MET A 1 -1.38 -0.47 28.04
N ILE A 2 -2.56 -0.87 28.51
CA ILE A 2 -3.45 -1.74 27.73
C ILE A 2 -4.20 -0.83 26.75
N THR A 3 -3.75 -0.81 25.50
CA THR A 3 -4.38 0.00 24.44
C THR A 3 -5.38 -0.86 23.68
N GLY A 4 -6.64 -0.42 23.62
CA GLY A 4 -7.71 -1.09 22.87
C GLY A 4 -9.00 -1.21 23.66
N VAL A 5 -10.09 -1.52 22.96
CA VAL A 5 -11.39 -1.81 23.56
C VAL A 5 -11.61 -3.32 23.60
N LEU A 6 -12.25 -3.83 24.67
CA LEU A 6 -12.61 -5.23 24.80
C LEU A 6 -13.50 -5.67 23.64
N GLN A 7 -13.04 -6.68 22.90
CA GLN A 7 -13.82 -7.32 21.84
C GLN A 7 -15.07 -7.97 22.45
N GLY A 8 -16.24 -7.68 21.88
CA GLY A 8 -17.54 -8.12 22.44
C GLY A 8 -18.20 -7.09 23.36
N SER A 9 -17.58 -5.94 23.61
CA SER A 9 -18.28 -4.82 24.26
C SER A 9 -19.30 -4.17 23.33
N VAL A 10 -20.45 -3.78 23.88
CA VAL A 10 -21.50 -3.05 23.15
C VAL A 10 -21.00 -1.68 22.67
N LEU A 11 -20.07 -1.07 23.41
CA LEU A 11 -19.51 0.25 23.11
C LEU A 11 -18.30 0.21 22.17
N GLY A 12 -17.67 -0.94 21.95
CA GLY A 12 -16.47 -1.06 21.11
C GLY A 12 -16.64 -0.47 19.70
N PRO A 13 -17.70 -0.82 18.96
CA PRO A 13 -17.94 -0.26 17.63
C PRO A 13 -18.13 1.27 17.64
N LEU A 14 -18.84 1.80 18.64
CA LEU A 14 -19.08 3.24 18.76
C LEU A 14 -17.79 4.00 19.07
N LEU A 15 -16.97 3.49 19.99
CA LEU A 15 -15.68 4.07 20.34
C LEU A 15 -14.71 4.06 19.15
N PHE A 16 -14.74 3.00 18.34
CA PHE A 16 -13.95 2.92 17.12
C PHE A 16 -14.38 3.95 16.07
N LEU A 17 -15.69 4.17 15.89
CA LEU A 17 -16.20 5.21 14.99
C LEU A 17 -15.84 6.62 15.46
N LEU A 18 -15.93 6.89 16.76
CA LEU A 18 -15.48 8.16 17.35
C LEU A 18 -13.98 8.37 17.18
N TYR A 19 -13.19 7.30 17.28
CA TYR A 19 -11.75 7.35 17.06
C TYR A 19 -11.40 7.76 15.63
N LEU A 20 -12.15 7.27 14.63
CA LEU A 20 -11.98 7.63 13.23
C LEU A 20 -12.79 8.87 12.82
N HIS A 21 -13.38 9.60 13.77
CA HIS A 21 -14.27 10.71 13.44
C HIS A 21 -13.56 11.78 12.61
N ASP A 22 -12.27 12.05 12.84
CA ASP A 22 -11.55 13.13 12.15
C ASP A 22 -11.09 12.77 10.73
N LEU A 23 -11.43 11.58 10.25
CA LEU A 23 -11.04 11.09 8.93
C LEU A 23 -11.68 11.89 7.78
N TYR A 24 -12.81 12.56 8.00
CA TYR A 24 -13.38 13.47 6.99
C TYR A 24 -12.57 14.77 6.82
N LYS A 25 -11.71 15.13 7.79
CA LYS A 25 -10.92 16.37 7.74
C LYS A 25 -9.69 16.25 6.84
N ILE A 26 -9.20 15.03 6.64
CA ILE A 26 -7.97 14.74 5.89
C ILE A 26 -8.25 14.35 4.42
N ILE A 27 -9.47 13.91 4.12
CA ILE A 27 -9.90 13.54 2.78
C ILE A 27 -10.61 14.75 2.18
N GLU A 28 -9.97 15.41 1.24
CA GLU A 28 -10.43 16.68 0.68
C GLU A 28 -11.14 16.51 -0.67
N HIS A 29 -10.73 15.54 -1.47
CA HIS A 29 -11.15 15.43 -2.87
C HIS A 29 -12.00 14.20 -3.16
N SER A 30 -11.83 13.16 -2.36
CA SER A 30 -12.49 11.87 -2.55
C SER A 30 -13.68 11.71 -1.62
N SER A 31 -14.65 10.92 -2.06
CA SER A 31 -15.67 10.39 -1.16
C SER A 31 -15.15 9.11 -0.52
N PHE A 32 -15.57 8.85 0.71
CA PHE A 32 -15.17 7.64 1.42
C PHE A 32 -16.35 6.98 2.13
N HIS A 33 -16.21 5.69 2.39
CA HIS A 33 -17.12 4.90 3.19
C HIS A 33 -16.32 4.17 4.27
N LEU A 34 -16.83 4.23 5.51
CA LEU A 34 -16.30 3.47 6.64
C LEU A 34 -17.26 2.34 6.96
N TYR A 35 -16.73 1.12 6.99
CA TYR A 35 -17.46 -0.05 7.48
C TYR A 35 -16.54 -0.86 8.39
N ALA A 36 -16.78 -0.77 9.71
CA ALA A 36 -15.88 -1.32 10.71
C ALA A 36 -14.41 -0.91 10.42
N ASP A 37 -13.47 -1.86 10.37
CA ASP A 37 -12.05 -1.62 10.09
C ASP A 37 -11.72 -1.30 8.61
N VAL A 38 -12.72 -1.27 7.73
CA VAL A 38 -12.52 -1.05 6.29
C VAL A 38 -12.82 0.41 5.92
N VAL A 39 -11.83 1.06 5.31
CA VAL A 39 -11.98 2.36 4.67
C VAL A 39 -11.94 2.18 3.15
N GLN A 40 -13.01 2.60 2.48
CA GLN A 40 -13.09 2.59 1.03
C GLN A 40 -13.09 4.02 0.50
N LEU A 41 -12.14 4.34 -0.37
CA LEU A 41 -11.97 5.65 -1.00
C LEU A 41 -12.35 5.57 -2.48
N TYR A 42 -13.08 6.56 -3.00
CA TYR A 42 -13.37 6.67 -4.43
C TYR A 42 -13.58 8.13 -4.85
N ILE A 43 -13.27 8.43 -6.10
CA ILE A 43 -13.40 9.76 -6.69
C ILE A 43 -14.24 9.67 -7.97
N HIS A 44 -15.13 10.63 -8.16
CA HIS A 44 -15.95 10.76 -9.37
C HIS A 44 -15.41 11.92 -10.20
N PHE A 45 -15.20 11.68 -11.50
CA PHE A 45 -14.68 12.69 -12.40
C PHE A 45 -15.15 12.43 -13.84
N PRO A 46 -15.27 13.48 -14.66
CA PRO A 46 -15.50 13.32 -16.09
C PRO A 46 -14.21 12.81 -16.76
N SER A 47 -14.35 11.96 -17.79
CA SER A 47 -13.23 11.34 -18.52
C SER A 47 -12.06 12.28 -18.89
N PRO A 48 -12.26 13.54 -19.35
CA PRO A 48 -11.13 14.42 -19.68
C PRO A 48 -10.28 14.86 -18.49
N LEU A 49 -10.79 14.75 -17.26
CA LEU A 49 -10.09 15.14 -16.03
C LEU A 49 -9.47 13.94 -15.29
N ALA A 50 -9.35 12.79 -15.95
CA ALA A 50 -8.85 11.57 -15.33
C ALA A 50 -7.47 11.75 -14.68
N GLU A 51 -6.51 12.37 -15.38
CA GLU A 51 -5.16 12.57 -14.84
C GLU A 51 -5.17 13.44 -13.58
N ALA A 52 -5.97 14.51 -13.57
CA ALA A 52 -6.15 15.36 -12.40
C ALA A 52 -6.84 14.62 -11.24
N ALA A 53 -7.81 13.75 -11.52
CA ALA A 53 -8.42 12.92 -10.50
C ALA A 53 -7.43 11.93 -9.87
N VAL A 54 -6.49 11.40 -10.67
CA VAL A 54 -5.42 10.52 -10.17
C VAL A 54 -4.49 11.27 -9.21
N THR A 55 -4.14 12.52 -9.51
CA THR A 55 -3.31 13.33 -8.60
C THR A 55 -4.05 13.62 -7.30
N LEU A 56 -5.30 14.07 -7.37
CA LEU A 56 -6.11 14.36 -6.17
C LEU A 56 -6.33 13.11 -5.30
N LEU A 57 -6.58 11.96 -5.92
CA LEU A 57 -6.70 10.69 -5.21
C LEU A 57 -5.37 10.27 -4.55
N SER A 58 -4.23 10.55 -5.22
CA SER A 58 -2.91 10.26 -4.65
C SER A 58 -2.64 11.09 -3.41
N ASP A 59 -3.05 12.37 -3.44
CA ASP A 59 -2.91 13.29 -2.31
C ASP A 59 -3.76 12.82 -1.11
N ASP A 60 -5.03 12.47 -1.32
CA ASP A 60 -5.89 11.92 -0.26
C ASP A 60 -5.35 10.59 0.31
N ILE A 61 -4.77 9.72 -0.54
CA ILE A 61 -4.12 8.47 -0.08
C ILE A 61 -2.92 8.79 0.82
N ASN A 62 -2.09 9.77 0.46
CA ASN A 62 -0.95 10.18 1.28
C ASN A 62 -1.39 10.73 2.63
N ASN A 63 -2.39 11.63 2.64
CA ASN A 63 -2.97 12.17 3.88
C ASN A 63 -3.49 11.06 4.80
N LEU A 64 -4.15 10.05 4.22
CA LEU A 64 -4.68 8.91 4.96
C LEU A 64 -3.58 7.98 5.50
N LEU A 65 -2.50 7.77 4.75
CA LEU A 65 -1.33 7.01 5.22
C LEU A 65 -0.64 7.73 6.39
N GLU A 66 -0.45 9.04 6.29
CA GLU A 66 0.12 9.86 7.37
C GLU A 66 -0.77 9.89 8.61
N TYR A 67 -2.09 10.03 8.40
CA TYR A 67 -3.06 9.97 9.49
C TYR A 67 -2.97 8.65 10.25
N PHE A 68 -2.98 7.50 9.55
CA PHE A 68 -2.88 6.20 10.22
C PHE A 68 -1.54 6.02 10.94
N ALA A 69 -0.43 6.48 10.36
CA ALA A 69 0.86 6.46 11.02
C ALA A 69 0.86 7.32 12.31
N GLY A 70 0.30 8.52 12.26
CA GLY A 70 0.19 9.43 13.42
C GLY A 70 -0.77 8.94 14.51
N HIS A 71 -1.77 8.14 14.14
CA HIS A 71 -2.76 7.58 15.06
C HIS A 71 -2.38 6.18 15.58
N ASN A 72 -1.15 5.71 15.35
CA ASN A 72 -0.72 4.35 15.72
C ASN A 72 -1.67 3.25 15.19
N LEU A 73 -2.35 3.51 14.06
CA LEU A 73 -3.19 2.55 13.40
C LEU A 73 -2.35 1.75 12.40
N MET A 74 -2.16 0.47 12.70
CA MET A 74 -1.47 -0.42 11.78
C MET A 74 -2.43 -0.92 10.70
N LEU A 75 -2.10 -0.62 9.44
CA LEU A 75 -2.81 -1.20 8.32
C LEU A 75 -2.57 -2.71 8.25
N ASN A 76 -3.66 -3.47 8.12
CA ASN A 76 -3.56 -4.91 7.89
C ASN A 76 -3.17 -5.17 6.44
N ILE A 77 -1.86 -5.25 6.17
CA ILE A 77 -1.29 -5.40 4.82
C ILE A 77 -1.89 -6.61 4.09
N ASN A 78 -2.14 -7.72 4.78
CA ASN A 78 -2.71 -8.92 4.15
C ASN A 78 -4.12 -8.68 3.62
N LYS A 79 -5.00 -8.09 4.45
CA LYS A 79 -6.35 -7.72 4.03
C LYS A 79 -6.30 -6.66 2.93
N THR A 80 -5.46 -5.63 3.09
CA THR A 80 -5.32 -4.54 2.12
C THR A 80 -4.83 -5.07 0.76
N GLN A 81 -3.81 -5.92 0.73
CA GLN A 81 -3.32 -6.53 -0.51
C GLN A 81 -4.40 -7.33 -1.24
N ALA A 82 -5.23 -8.09 -0.52
CA ALA A 82 -6.34 -8.83 -1.12
C ALA A 82 -7.36 -7.88 -1.77
N GLN A 83 -7.71 -6.78 -1.08
CA GLN A 83 -8.62 -5.77 -1.62
C GLN A 83 -8.03 -5.04 -2.83
N LEU A 84 -6.75 -4.70 -2.78
CA LEU A 84 -6.03 -4.04 -3.89
C LEU A 84 -5.96 -4.95 -5.11
N ARG A 85 -5.70 -6.25 -4.95
CA ARG A 85 -5.74 -7.22 -6.05
C ARG A 85 -7.12 -7.32 -6.68
N ARG A 86 -8.18 -7.33 -5.86
CA ARG A 86 -9.57 -7.38 -6.34
C ARG A 86 -9.94 -6.14 -7.16
N ASN A 87 -9.52 -4.96 -6.70
CA ASN A 87 -9.83 -3.69 -7.34
C ASN A 87 -8.80 -3.27 -8.40
N MET A 88 -7.74 -4.04 -8.62
CA MET A 88 -6.63 -3.74 -9.54
C MET A 88 -7.07 -3.28 -10.94
N PRO A 89 -8.10 -3.86 -11.59
CA PRO A 89 -8.52 -3.43 -12.92
C PRO A 89 -8.99 -1.98 -13.00
N PHE A 90 -9.41 -1.41 -11.86
CA PHE A 90 -9.94 -0.05 -11.75
C PHE A 90 -8.89 0.94 -11.24
N LEU A 91 -7.68 0.49 -10.90
CA LEU A 91 -6.63 1.33 -10.35
C LEU A 91 -5.66 1.81 -11.43
N PRO A 92 -5.48 3.13 -11.59
CA PRO A 92 -4.45 3.70 -12.44
C PRO A 92 -3.05 3.21 -12.05
N THR A 93 -2.13 3.17 -13.01
CA THR A 93 -0.74 2.72 -12.79
C THR A 93 -0.04 3.53 -11.70
N GLN A 94 -0.26 4.84 -11.67
CA GLN A 94 0.30 5.77 -10.70
C GLN A 94 -0.16 5.42 -9.27
N ILE A 95 -1.45 5.14 -9.08
CA ILE A 95 -2.01 4.73 -7.77
C ILE A 95 -1.44 3.37 -7.35
N ARG A 96 -1.32 2.42 -8.28
CA ARG A 96 -0.72 1.11 -7.98
C ARG A 96 0.73 1.24 -7.57
N GLU A 97 1.49 2.11 -8.22
CA GLU A 97 2.88 2.40 -7.87
C GLU A 97 2.98 3.03 -6.47
N LEU A 98 2.15 4.03 -6.18
CA LEU A 98 2.06 4.67 -4.87
C LEU A 98 1.81 3.63 -3.77
N LEU A 99 0.77 2.82 -3.92
CA LEU A 99 0.39 1.80 -2.94
C LEU A 99 1.48 0.74 -2.72
N VAL A 100 2.15 0.31 -3.78
CA VAL A 100 3.26 -0.66 -3.63
C VAL A 100 4.44 -0.02 -2.90
N LYS A 101 4.79 1.23 -3.24
CA LYS A 101 5.89 1.96 -2.62
C LYS A 101 5.63 2.29 -1.15
N SER A 102 4.39 2.59 -0.77
CA SER A 102 4.04 2.94 0.61
C SER A 102 3.68 1.74 1.49
N LEU A 103 3.10 0.67 0.94
CA LEU A 103 2.56 -0.44 1.74
C LEU A 103 3.33 -1.76 1.60
N ILE A 104 4.10 -1.98 0.53
CA ILE A 104 4.77 -3.28 0.29
C ILE A 104 6.28 -3.13 0.42
N PHE A 105 6.85 -2.13 -0.23
CA PHE A 105 8.31 -1.93 -0.22
C PHE A 105 8.91 -1.70 1.16
N PRO A 106 8.28 -1.00 2.12
CA PRO A 106 8.84 -0.88 3.46
C PRO A 106 9.05 -2.24 4.15
N HIS A 107 8.16 -3.22 3.92
CA HIS A 107 8.32 -4.57 4.46
C HIS A 107 9.42 -5.37 3.77
N ILE A 108 9.51 -5.27 2.43
CA ILE A 108 10.61 -5.91 1.67
C ILE A 108 11.95 -5.35 2.13
N ASP A 109 12.02 -4.02 2.24
CA ASP A 109 13.21 -3.29 2.66
C ASP A 109 13.60 -3.55 4.11
N TYR A 110 12.63 -3.74 5.01
CA TYR A 110 12.87 -4.15 6.39
C TYR A 110 13.41 -5.60 6.48
N ALA A 111 12.87 -6.51 5.66
CA ALA A 111 13.29 -7.91 5.66
C ALA A 111 14.68 -8.11 5.02
N LEU A 112 15.06 -7.30 4.05
CA LEU A 112 16.30 -7.39 3.28
C LEU A 112 17.58 -7.48 4.17
N PRO A 113 17.81 -6.57 5.14
CA PRO A 113 18.93 -6.66 6.08
C PRO A 113 18.94 -7.94 6.93
N LEU A 114 17.78 -8.43 7.35
CA LEU A 114 17.67 -9.64 8.17
C LEU A 114 18.08 -10.91 7.39
N LEU A 115 17.91 -10.88 6.07
CA LEU A 115 18.30 -11.96 5.17
C LEU A 115 19.78 -11.93 4.77
N THR A 116 20.54 -10.89 5.18
CA THR A 116 21.96 -10.75 4.83
C THR A 116 22.85 -11.86 5.38
N ASN A 117 22.43 -12.48 6.49
CA ASN A 117 23.16 -13.53 7.20
C ASN A 117 22.73 -14.95 6.77
N ILE A 118 21.85 -15.04 5.76
CA ILE A 118 21.34 -16.29 5.21
C ILE A 118 21.90 -16.43 3.80
N ASN A 119 22.42 -17.60 3.45
CA ASN A 119 23.05 -17.90 2.15
C ASN A 119 22.23 -17.39 0.96
N HIS A 120 22.90 -17.07 -0.15
CA HIS A 120 22.31 -16.60 -1.42
C HIS A 120 21.11 -17.45 -1.91
N GLU A 121 20.99 -18.69 -1.43
CA GLU A 121 19.89 -19.60 -1.69
C GLU A 121 18.51 -19.03 -1.38
N ASN A 122 18.36 -18.14 -0.38
CA ASN A 122 17.05 -17.60 0.02
C ASN A 122 16.71 -16.23 -0.59
N LEU A 123 17.61 -15.61 -1.36
CA LEU A 123 17.36 -14.31 -2.03
C LEU A 123 16.26 -14.37 -3.09
N HIS A 124 15.96 -15.58 -3.57
CA HIS A 124 14.90 -15.78 -4.55
C HIS A 124 13.50 -15.48 -3.97
N TYR A 125 13.28 -15.60 -2.66
CA TYR A 125 12.00 -15.28 -2.00
C TYR A 125 11.67 -13.78 -2.05
N PRO A 126 12.52 -12.86 -1.56
CA PRO A 126 12.26 -11.42 -1.68
C PRO A 126 12.24 -10.98 -3.14
N GLN A 127 13.02 -11.61 -4.04
CA GLN A 127 12.97 -11.30 -5.47
C GLN A 127 11.63 -11.70 -6.09
N LYS A 128 11.06 -12.86 -5.72
CA LYS A 128 9.70 -13.26 -6.13
C LYS A 128 8.65 -12.29 -5.61
N ALA A 129 8.75 -11.87 -4.35
CA ALA A 129 7.83 -10.89 -3.75
C ALA A 129 7.90 -9.54 -4.48
N GLN A 130 9.11 -9.04 -4.74
CA GLN A 130 9.33 -7.81 -5.49
C GLN A 130 8.80 -7.93 -6.92
N ASN A 131 9.02 -9.06 -7.59
CA ASN A 131 8.48 -9.32 -8.92
C ASN A 131 6.95 -9.30 -8.94
N ALA A 132 6.30 -9.90 -7.94
CA ALA A 132 4.85 -9.87 -7.82
C ALA A 132 4.33 -8.43 -7.64
N ALA A 133 5.04 -7.62 -6.85
CA ALA A 133 4.70 -6.21 -6.64
C ALA A 133 4.87 -5.38 -7.93
N VAL A 134 5.96 -5.57 -8.67
CA VAL A 134 6.19 -4.90 -9.96
C VAL A 134 5.13 -5.31 -11.00
N ARG A 135 4.73 -6.59 -11.03
CA ARG A 135 3.64 -7.08 -11.90
C ARG A 135 2.28 -6.50 -11.51
N PHE A 136 2.05 -6.20 -10.24
CA PHE A 136 0.84 -5.50 -9.80
C PHE A 136 0.79 -4.07 -10.36
N ILE A 137 1.91 -3.32 -10.31
CA ILE A 137 2.00 -1.97 -10.87
C ILE A 137 1.81 -2.01 -12.38
N SER A 138 2.44 -2.97 -13.04
CA SER A 138 2.47 -3.08 -14.49
C SER A 138 2.20 -4.50 -14.93
N PRO A 139 0.92 -4.83 -15.19
CA PRO A 139 0.49 -6.16 -15.56
C PRO A 139 1.20 -6.61 -16.83
N THR A 140 1.95 -7.70 -16.72
CA THR A 140 2.60 -8.40 -17.82
C THR A 140 2.34 -9.89 -17.65
N ALA A 141 2.36 -10.66 -18.74
CA ALA A 141 2.09 -12.09 -18.66
C ALA A 141 3.12 -12.78 -17.76
N ALA A 142 2.71 -13.85 -17.06
CA ALA A 142 3.55 -14.50 -16.05
C ALA A 142 4.92 -14.96 -16.59
N MET A 143 4.97 -15.30 -17.89
CA MET A 143 6.16 -15.77 -18.59
C MET A 143 7.01 -14.64 -19.17
N ASP A 144 6.49 -13.41 -19.26
CA ASP A 144 7.23 -12.29 -19.80
C ASP A 144 8.39 -11.88 -18.88
N HIS A 145 9.50 -11.48 -19.49
CA HIS A 145 10.64 -10.92 -18.77
C HIS A 145 10.22 -9.66 -18.01
N ILE A 146 10.51 -9.63 -16.70
CA ILE A 146 10.10 -8.54 -15.82
C ILE A 146 11.08 -7.35 -15.81
N THR A 147 12.33 -7.58 -16.23
CA THR A 147 13.41 -6.56 -16.23
C THR A 147 13.02 -5.22 -16.88
N PRO A 148 12.27 -5.17 -18.00
CA PRO A 148 11.86 -3.88 -18.59
C PRO A 148 10.99 -3.03 -17.65
N ASN A 149 10.15 -3.65 -16.83
CA ASN A 149 9.30 -2.93 -15.88
C ASN A 149 10.10 -2.31 -14.75
N TYR A 150 11.17 -2.97 -14.29
CA TYR A 150 12.09 -2.40 -13.30
C TYR A 150 12.74 -1.11 -13.80
N VAL A 151 13.21 -1.12 -15.06
CA VAL A 151 13.83 0.05 -15.70
C VAL A 151 12.82 1.18 -15.85
N ARG A 152 11.63 0.89 -16.39
CA ARG A 152 10.58 1.90 -16.61
C ARG A 152 10.11 2.55 -15.30
N LEU A 153 9.93 1.76 -14.24
CA LEU A 153 9.47 2.24 -12.94
C LEU A 153 10.61 2.79 -12.07
N LYS A 154 11.86 2.75 -12.55
CA LYS A 154 13.07 3.15 -11.80
C LYS A 154 13.16 2.44 -10.43
N ILE A 155 12.88 1.14 -10.42
CA ILE A 155 12.93 0.29 -9.22
C ILE A 155 14.21 -0.53 -9.27
N PHE A 156 15.03 -0.44 -8.22
CA PHE A 156 16.20 -1.30 -8.03
C PHE A 156 15.79 -2.73 -7.67
N LYS A 157 16.53 -3.73 -8.17
CA LYS A 157 16.34 -5.14 -7.80
C LYS A 157 16.79 -5.40 -6.37
N VAL A 158 16.46 -6.57 -5.82
CA VAL A 158 16.79 -6.98 -4.44
C VAL A 158 18.28 -6.85 -4.16
N ASP A 159 19.15 -7.29 -5.08
CA ASP A 159 20.61 -7.24 -4.91
C ASP A 159 21.12 -5.78 -4.82
N ASP A 160 20.66 -4.92 -5.73
CA ASP A 160 21.02 -3.49 -5.75
C ASP A 160 20.43 -2.75 -4.54
N ARG A 161 19.23 -3.14 -4.07
CA ARG A 161 18.61 -2.56 -2.88
C ARG A 161 19.36 -2.90 -1.60
N ARG A 162 19.97 -4.09 -1.54
CA ARG A 162 20.77 -4.53 -0.39
C ARG A 162 22.04 -3.68 -0.27
N THR A 163 22.76 -3.44 -1.36
CA THR A 163 24.02 -2.68 -1.33
C THR A 163 23.81 -1.22 -0.93
N LEU A 164 22.67 -0.63 -1.31
CA LEU A 164 22.34 0.77 -1.01
C LEU A 164 21.96 1.03 0.46
N LYS A 165 21.60 0.01 1.26
CA LYS A 165 21.16 0.17 2.67
C LYS A 165 22.15 -0.34 3.71
N VAL A 166 23.30 -0.88 3.28
CA VAL A 166 24.35 -1.42 4.16
C VAL A 166 25.44 -0.38 4.46
N TYR A 167 25.30 0.85 3.96
CA TYR A 167 26.17 2.00 4.24
C TYR A 167 25.41 3.17 4.84
#